data_AF-A0A6L8BA44-F1
#
_entry.id   AF-A0A6L8BA44-F1
#
_cell.length_a   1.000
_cell.length_b   1.000
_cell.length_c   1.000
_cell.angle_alpha   90.00
_cell.angle_beta   90.00
_cell.angle_gamma   90.00
#
_symmetry.space_group_name_H-M   'P 1'
#
loop_
_entity.id
_entity.type
_entity.pdbx_description
1 polymer ?
#
loop_
_entity_poly.entity_id
_entity_poly.type
_entity_poly.pdbx_seq_one_letter_code
_entity_poly.pdbx_strand_id
1 'polypeptide(L)'
;MIVQQFTGFLWGTASTILGGLALAFLFFLAREKWFPPPTVTGRWHIEMRFHRSSFKPYNNMKLRYVAMLWREGNCVRGTAEKVYEDSSTGKRDYVGNDRTRSVIDGHIDKRIFSRDRVTLHIVEDGHGRESTHFHDLTVQRNQRMNGTFSAMAADAEGEAIWQRESF
;
A
#
# COMPACT_ATOMS: atom_id res chain seq x y z
N MET A 1 -23.06 -52.66 -28.18
CA MET A 1 -23.64 -51.32 -27.93
C MET A 1 -23.25 -50.76 -26.55
N ILE A 2 -23.45 -51.49 -25.44
CA ILE A 2 -23.13 -51.03 -24.06
C ILE A 2 -21.63 -50.71 -23.85
N VAL A 3 -20.72 -51.56 -24.34
CA VAL A 3 -19.26 -51.35 -24.21
C VAL A 3 -18.80 -50.06 -24.90
N GLN A 4 -19.37 -49.73 -26.05
CA GLN A 4 -19.03 -48.53 -26.83
C GLN A 4 -19.57 -47.24 -26.19
N GLN A 5 -20.70 -47.31 -25.50
CA GLN A 5 -21.22 -46.20 -24.70
C GLN A 5 -20.35 -45.96 -23.46
N PHE A 6 -19.86 -47.02 -22.83
CA PHE A 6 -18.99 -46.92 -21.65
C PHE A 6 -17.61 -46.32 -22.00
N THR A 7 -16.99 -46.73 -23.11
CA THR A 7 -15.72 -46.13 -23.56
C THR A 7 -15.87 -44.67 -23.98
N GLY A 8 -16.98 -44.32 -24.65
CA GLY A 8 -17.30 -42.93 -24.99
C GLY A 8 -17.50 -42.06 -23.75
N PHE A 9 -18.17 -42.59 -22.71
CA PHE A 9 -18.32 -41.91 -21.43
C PHE A 9 -16.96 -41.65 -20.76
N LEU A 10 -16.10 -42.67 -20.65
CA LEU A 10 -14.77 -42.53 -20.05
C LEU A 10 -13.90 -41.51 -20.81
N TRP A 11 -13.94 -41.51 -22.13
CA TRP A 11 -13.17 -40.54 -22.94
C TRP A 11 -13.69 -39.11 -22.79
N GLY A 12 -15.02 -38.95 -22.72
CA GLY A 12 -15.66 -37.66 -22.44
C GLY A 12 -15.24 -37.11 -21.08
N THR A 13 -15.35 -37.93 -20.04
CA THR A 13 -14.93 -37.57 -18.68
C THR A 13 -13.44 -37.22 -18.63
N ALA A 14 -12.57 -38.03 -19.22
CA ALA A 14 -11.13 -37.77 -19.26
C ALA A 14 -10.81 -36.45 -19.98
N SER A 15 -11.46 -36.17 -21.10
CA SER A 15 -11.28 -34.93 -21.85
C SER A 15 -11.72 -33.71 -21.05
N THR A 16 -12.83 -33.79 -20.32
CA THR A 16 -13.30 -32.69 -19.45
C THR A 16 -12.33 -32.44 -18.29
N ILE A 17 -11.83 -33.49 -17.64
CA ILE A 17 -10.83 -33.37 -16.57
C ILE A 17 -9.55 -32.71 -17.09
N LEU A 18 -9.04 -33.18 -18.23
CA LEU A 18 -7.85 -32.61 -18.87
C LEU A 18 -8.06 -31.14 -19.25
N GLY A 19 -9.22 -30.79 -19.80
CA GLY A 19 -9.58 -29.41 -20.12
C GLY A 19 -9.62 -28.51 -18.87
N GLY A 20 -10.20 -29.01 -17.77
CA GLY A 20 -10.24 -28.30 -16.48
C GLY A 20 -8.84 -28.07 -15.90
N LEU A 21 -7.98 -29.08 -15.93
CA LEU A 21 -6.59 -28.97 -15.46
C LEU A 21 -5.78 -27.99 -16.32
N ALA A 22 -5.92 -28.05 -17.64
CA ALA A 22 -5.25 -27.13 -18.55
C ALA A 22 -5.68 -25.67 -18.29
N LEU A 23 -6.98 -25.42 -18.12
CA LEU A 23 -7.49 -24.08 -17.82
C LEU A 23 -7.00 -23.58 -16.46
N ALA A 24 -7.01 -24.43 -15.43
CA ALA A 24 -6.48 -24.08 -14.10
C ALA A 24 -4.99 -23.74 -14.16
N PHE A 25 -4.21 -24.50 -14.93
CA PHE A 25 -2.79 -24.24 -15.16
C PHE A 25 -2.56 -22.89 -15.87
N LEU A 26 -3.34 -22.60 -16.92
CA LEU A 26 -3.28 -21.31 -17.62
C LEU A 26 -3.64 -20.14 -16.69
N PHE A 27 -4.64 -20.30 -15.83
CA PHE A 27 -5.02 -19.28 -14.85
C PHE A 27 -3.88 -19.01 -13.85
N PHE A 28 -3.22 -20.07 -13.36
CA PHE A 28 -2.08 -19.94 -12.46
C PHE A 28 -0.91 -19.20 -13.14
N LEU A 29 -0.58 -19.56 -14.38
CA LEU A 29 0.46 -18.88 -15.16
C LEU A 29 0.14 -17.40 -15.41
N ALA A 30 -1.11 -17.09 -15.77
CA ALA A 30 -1.55 -15.71 -15.99
C ALA A 30 -1.43 -14.88 -14.71
N ARG A 31 -1.89 -15.42 -13.57
CA ARG A 31 -1.79 -14.76 -12.26
C ARG A 31 -0.35 -14.44 -11.88
N GLU A 32 0.56 -15.40 -12.06
CA GLU A 32 1.96 -15.22 -11.64
C GLU A 32 2.74 -14.28 -12.58
N LYS A 33 2.56 -14.46 -13.89
CA LYS A 33 3.39 -13.77 -14.90
C LYS A 33 2.84 -12.42 -15.33
N TRP A 34 1.52 -12.27 -15.47
CA TRP A 34 0.91 -11.04 -15.98
C TRP A 34 0.40 -10.12 -14.87
N PHE A 35 0.12 -10.66 -13.69
CA PHE A 35 -0.37 -9.89 -12.56
C PHE A 35 0.53 -10.08 -11.32
N PRO A 36 1.84 -9.79 -11.41
CA PRO A 36 2.74 -9.89 -10.26
C PRO A 36 2.35 -8.88 -9.17
N PRO A 37 2.65 -9.15 -7.89
CA PRO A 37 2.35 -8.22 -6.79
C PRO A 37 3.18 -6.96 -6.89
N PRO A 38 2.62 -5.79 -6.50
CA PRO A 38 3.34 -4.54 -6.59
C PRO A 38 4.57 -4.56 -5.67
N THR A 39 5.63 -3.91 -6.12
CA THR A 39 6.89 -3.83 -5.37
C THR A 39 6.81 -2.72 -4.34
N VAL A 40 6.30 -3.06 -3.14
CA VAL A 40 6.15 -2.11 -2.02
C VAL A 40 7.35 -2.15 -1.06
N THR A 41 8.06 -3.28 -0.98
CA THR A 41 9.21 -3.44 -0.08
C THR A 41 10.32 -2.43 -0.40
N GLY A 42 10.98 -1.91 0.64
CA GLY A 42 12.14 -1.02 0.55
C GLY A 42 11.91 0.34 1.23
N ARG A 43 12.86 1.25 1.00
CA ARG A 43 12.81 2.62 1.53
C ARG A 43 11.86 3.50 0.73
N TRP A 44 11.15 4.37 1.42
CA TRP A 44 10.23 5.35 0.86
C TRP A 44 10.42 6.71 1.52
N HIS A 45 10.32 7.77 0.72
CA HIS A 45 10.19 9.13 1.18
C HIS A 45 8.73 9.54 1.01
N ILE A 46 8.16 10.09 2.07
CA ILE A 46 6.74 10.45 2.15
C ILE A 46 6.66 11.96 2.28
N GLU A 47 5.77 12.59 1.51
CA GLU A 47 5.35 13.97 1.73
C GLU A 47 3.83 13.99 1.92
N MET A 48 3.40 14.55 3.05
CA MET A 48 2.00 14.79 3.39
C MET A 48 1.72 16.28 3.25
N ARG A 49 0.66 16.63 2.54
CA ARG A 49 0.20 18.02 2.35
C ARG A 49 -1.19 18.17 2.93
N PHE A 50 -1.30 18.95 3.99
CA PHE A 50 -2.55 19.14 4.73
C PHE A 50 -3.44 20.14 4.01
N HIS A 51 -4.68 19.74 3.71
CA HIS A 51 -5.68 20.59 3.05
C HIS A 51 -6.79 21.03 3.99
N ARG A 52 -7.21 20.15 4.91
CA ARG A 52 -8.26 20.41 5.88
C ARG A 52 -7.81 19.95 7.26
N SER A 53 -8.20 20.69 8.28
CA SER A 53 -7.95 20.37 9.68
C SER A 53 -8.94 21.15 10.55
N SER A 54 -9.42 20.54 11.63
CA SER A 54 -10.20 21.24 12.66
C SER A 54 -9.32 22.21 13.47
N PHE A 55 -7.99 22.05 13.41
CA PHE A 55 -7.00 22.93 14.01
C PHE A 55 -6.28 23.78 12.96
N LYS A 56 -6.57 25.10 12.95
CA LYS A 56 -6.08 26.07 11.95
C LYS A 56 -4.56 26.05 11.70
N PRO A 57 -3.69 25.86 12.70
CA PRO A 57 -2.23 25.77 12.50
C PRO A 57 -1.77 24.69 11.52
N TYR A 58 -2.60 23.67 11.26
CA TYR A 58 -2.25 22.58 10.33
C TYR A 58 -2.63 22.88 8.88
N ASN A 59 -3.32 23.98 8.60
CA ASN A 59 -3.68 24.32 7.22
C ASN A 59 -2.42 24.65 6.41
N ASN A 60 -2.29 24.02 5.24
CA ASN A 60 -1.12 24.09 4.36
C ASN A 60 0.18 23.56 5.00
N MET A 61 0.08 22.81 6.10
CA MET A 61 1.23 22.15 6.69
C MET A 61 1.79 21.08 5.73
N LYS A 62 3.11 20.94 5.70
CA LYS A 62 3.79 19.85 5.00
C LYS A 62 4.64 19.07 5.98
N LEU A 63 4.46 17.75 5.98
CA LEU A 63 5.28 16.84 6.77
C LEU A 63 6.01 15.90 5.83
N ARG A 64 7.26 15.57 6.14
CA ARG A 64 7.98 14.52 5.42
C ARG A 64 8.52 13.46 6.36
N TYR A 65 8.50 12.24 5.85
CA TYR A 65 8.94 11.04 6.56
C TYR A 65 9.85 10.20 5.68
N VAL A 66 10.65 9.36 6.33
CA VAL A 66 11.33 8.24 5.68
C VAL A 66 10.77 6.95 6.27
N ALA A 67 10.26 6.07 5.42
CA ALA A 67 9.69 4.80 5.80
C ALA A 67 10.49 3.62 5.25
N MET A 68 10.53 2.54 6.02
CA MET A 68 11.00 1.23 5.60
C MET A 68 9.80 0.30 5.60
N LEU A 69 9.43 -0.20 4.42
CA LEU A 69 8.32 -1.14 4.25
C LEU A 69 8.83 -2.53 3.88
N TRP A 70 8.17 -3.57 4.36
CA TRP A 70 8.29 -4.94 3.86
C TRP A 70 6.90 -5.57 3.71
N ARG A 71 6.83 -6.69 2.99
CA ARG A 71 5.56 -7.39 2.74
C ARG A 71 5.61 -8.82 3.24
N GLU A 72 4.47 -9.28 3.71
CA GLU A 72 4.19 -10.66 4.07
C GLU A 72 2.89 -11.06 3.34
N GLY A 73 3.04 -11.63 2.14
CA GLY A 73 1.91 -11.80 1.21
C GLY A 73 1.33 -10.44 0.79
N ASN A 74 0.05 -10.22 1.08
CA ASN A 74 -0.63 -8.94 0.84
C ASN A 74 -0.59 -8.00 2.05
N CYS A 75 -0.02 -8.43 3.18
CA CYS A 75 0.15 -7.55 4.33
C CYS A 75 1.41 -6.69 4.13
N VAL A 76 1.29 -5.41 4.46
CA VAL A 76 2.42 -4.47 4.49
C VAL A 76 2.72 -4.16 5.94
N ARG A 77 4.00 -4.23 6.30
CA ARG A 77 4.50 -3.86 7.62
C ARG A 77 5.64 -2.86 7.44
N GLY A 78 5.88 -2.03 8.43
CA GLY A 78 6.90 -1.02 8.30
C GLY A 78 7.11 -0.18 9.53
N THR A 79 8.10 0.70 9.42
CA THR A 79 8.35 1.78 10.36
C THR A 79 8.66 3.06 9.60
N ALA A 80 8.31 4.21 10.16
CA ALA A 80 8.69 5.51 9.63
C ALA A 80 9.35 6.39 10.69
N GLU A 81 10.08 7.38 10.22
CA GLU A 81 10.57 8.49 11.03
C GLU A 81 10.20 9.82 10.38
N LYS A 82 9.70 10.77 11.18
CA LYS A 82 9.50 12.15 10.76
C LYS A 82 10.84 12.83 10.60
N VAL A 83 11.07 13.43 9.42
CA VAL A 83 12.35 14.07 9.08
C VAL A 83 12.23 15.55 8.77
N TYR A 84 11.03 16.05 8.48
CA TYR A 84 10.81 17.45 8.16
C TYR A 84 9.39 17.89 8.48
N GLU A 85 9.25 19.15 8.87
CA GLU A 85 7.98 19.83 9.02
C GLU A 85 8.08 21.28 8.51
N ASP A 86 7.06 21.69 7.76
CA ASP A 86 6.74 23.06 7.38
C ASP A 86 5.35 23.36 7.93
N SER A 87 5.27 24.06 9.05
CA SER A 87 4.02 24.39 9.74
C SER A 87 3.93 25.89 10.04
N SER A 88 2.81 26.33 10.64
CA SER A 88 2.66 27.74 11.06
C SER A 88 3.72 28.20 12.08
N THR A 89 4.39 27.26 12.75
CA THR A 89 5.47 27.56 13.72
C THR A 89 6.85 27.67 13.07
N GLY A 90 6.97 27.37 11.78
CA GLY A 90 8.20 27.45 11.01
C GLY A 90 8.56 26.16 10.30
N LYS A 91 9.76 26.16 9.72
CA LYS A 91 10.35 25.03 8.98
C LYS A 91 11.45 24.40 9.82
N ARG A 92 11.42 23.08 9.96
CA ARG A 92 12.36 22.34 10.79
C ARG A 92 12.68 20.98 10.20
N ASP A 93 13.97 20.69 10.12
CA ASP A 93 14.50 19.37 9.83
C ASP A 93 14.76 18.62 11.14
N TYR A 94 14.35 17.36 11.20
CA TYR A 94 14.54 16.49 12.35
C TYR A 94 15.68 15.51 12.11
N VAL A 95 16.66 15.50 13.02
CA VAL A 95 17.89 14.69 12.89
C VAL A 95 18.13 13.92 14.20
N GLY A 96 18.56 12.66 14.08
CA GLY A 96 18.88 11.83 15.25
C GLY A 96 17.69 11.65 16.19
N ASN A 97 17.90 11.96 17.47
CA ASN A 97 16.92 11.72 18.54
C ASN A 97 15.67 12.61 18.45
N ASP A 98 15.71 13.69 17.66
CA ASP A 98 14.55 14.57 17.48
C ASP A 98 13.51 13.99 16.50
N ARG A 99 13.83 12.88 15.85
CA ARG A 99 12.92 12.19 14.94
C ARG A 99 11.85 11.43 15.72
N THR A 100 10.61 11.65 15.32
CA THR A 100 9.47 10.89 15.84
C THR A 100 9.31 9.60 15.06
N ARG A 101 9.24 8.46 15.74
CA ARG A 101 9.10 7.14 15.13
C ARG A 101 7.62 6.75 15.01
N SER A 102 7.29 6.05 13.95
CA SER A 102 5.96 5.49 13.69
C SER A 102 6.03 4.02 13.29
N VAL A 103 4.99 3.27 13.63
CA VAL A 103 4.78 1.89 13.18
C VAL A 103 3.72 1.89 12.08
N ILE A 104 3.93 1.08 11.05
CA ILE A 104 3.07 1.01 9.86
C ILE A 104 2.56 -0.41 9.70
N ASP A 105 1.25 -0.53 9.57
CA ASP A 105 0.54 -1.77 9.25
C ASP A 105 -0.43 -1.54 8.10
N GLY A 106 -0.55 -2.48 7.17
CA GLY A 106 -1.38 -2.24 6.01
C GLY A 106 -1.66 -3.45 5.15
N HIS A 107 -2.38 -3.20 4.06
CA HIS A 107 -2.82 -4.23 3.13
C HIS A 107 -2.70 -3.75 1.67
N ILE A 108 -2.45 -4.70 0.77
CA ILE A 108 -2.43 -4.50 -0.67
C ILE A 108 -3.70 -5.10 -1.28
N ASP A 109 -4.56 -4.22 -1.79
CA ASP A 109 -5.73 -4.60 -2.58
C ASP A 109 -5.34 -4.72 -4.05
N LYS A 110 -5.17 -5.97 -4.50
CA LYS A 110 -4.95 -6.28 -5.91
C LYS A 110 -6.18 -6.03 -6.75
N ARG A 111 -6.02 -5.33 -7.86
CA ARG A 111 -7.12 -5.07 -8.80
C ARG A 111 -6.76 -5.55 -10.20
N ILE A 112 -7.66 -6.33 -10.80
CA ILE A 112 -7.44 -6.91 -12.14
C ILE A 112 -7.63 -5.86 -13.24
N PHE A 113 -8.62 -4.98 -13.08
CA PHE A 113 -9.02 -3.99 -14.10
C PHE A 113 -8.64 -2.56 -13.76
N SER A 114 -7.93 -2.33 -12.65
CA SER A 114 -7.47 -1.00 -12.24
C SER A 114 -6.15 -1.10 -11.49
N ARG A 115 -5.58 0.04 -11.08
CA ARG A 115 -4.32 0.06 -10.33
C ARG A 115 -4.51 -0.54 -8.94
N ASP A 116 -3.51 -1.27 -8.48
CA ASP A 116 -3.45 -1.81 -7.13
C ASP A 116 -3.51 -0.66 -6.10
N ARG A 117 -4.18 -0.93 -4.99
CA ARG A 117 -4.25 0.01 -3.87
C ARG A 117 -3.46 -0.52 -2.68
N VAL A 118 -2.88 0.41 -1.93
CA VAL A 118 -2.17 0.14 -0.69
C VAL A 118 -2.80 0.99 0.38
N THR A 119 -3.26 0.32 1.42
CA THR A 119 -3.91 0.92 2.56
C THR A 119 -3.02 0.77 3.76
N LEU A 120 -2.61 1.88 4.38
CA LEU A 120 -1.69 1.88 5.51
C LEU A 120 -2.32 2.58 6.71
N HIS A 121 -2.30 1.90 7.84
CA HIS A 121 -2.53 2.42 9.17
C HIS A 121 -1.18 2.72 9.82
N ILE A 122 -0.98 3.96 10.22
CA ILE A 122 0.26 4.44 10.80
C ILE A 122 -0.03 4.98 12.19
N VAL A 123 0.75 4.52 13.17
CA VAL A 123 0.71 5.00 14.55
C VAL A 123 2.02 5.71 14.83
N GLU A 124 1.97 7.02 15.01
CA GLU A 124 3.10 7.87 15.39
C GLU A 124 3.14 8.04 16.91
N ASP A 125 4.28 7.70 17.51
CA ASP A 125 4.55 7.92 18.93
C ASP A 125 5.17 9.30 19.12
N GLY A 126 4.30 10.31 19.16
CA GLY A 126 4.67 11.71 19.33
C GLY A 126 5.04 12.06 20.77
N HIS A 127 5.50 13.31 20.98
CA HIS A 127 5.91 13.84 22.27
C HIS A 127 4.72 14.00 23.24
N GLY A 128 4.24 12.90 23.83
CA GLY A 128 3.22 12.86 24.87
C GLY A 128 1.84 12.31 24.45
N ARG A 129 1.68 11.87 23.19
CA ARG A 129 0.46 11.17 22.74
C ARG A 129 0.71 10.40 21.45
N GLU A 130 0.20 9.19 21.38
CA GLU A 130 0.07 8.46 20.11
C GLU A 130 -0.95 9.13 19.20
N SER A 131 -0.61 9.25 17.92
CA SER A 131 -1.52 9.74 16.90
C SER A 131 -1.59 8.77 15.74
N THR A 132 -2.81 8.57 15.25
CA THR A 132 -3.08 7.63 14.17
C THR A 132 -3.41 8.39 12.90
N HIS A 133 -2.87 7.90 11.80
CA HIS A 133 -3.19 8.36 10.46
C HIS A 133 -3.25 7.20 9.48
N PHE A 134 -4.18 7.33 8.54
CA PHE A 134 -4.50 6.33 7.54
C PHE A 134 -4.16 6.87 6.17
N HIS A 135 -3.56 6.05 5.33
CA HIS A 135 -3.21 6.38 3.96
C HIS A 135 -3.93 5.43 3.01
N ASP A 136 -4.55 6.00 2.00
CA ASP A 136 -5.16 5.27 0.90
C ASP A 136 -4.44 5.65 -0.39
N LEU A 137 -3.60 4.73 -0.88
CA LEU A 137 -2.62 5.00 -1.92
C LEU A 137 -2.89 4.13 -3.15
N THR A 138 -2.64 4.70 -4.33
CA THR A 138 -2.65 3.98 -5.60
C THR A 138 -1.21 3.77 -6.08
N VAL A 139 -0.85 2.53 -6.40
CA VAL A 139 0.48 2.19 -6.91
C VAL A 139 0.62 2.61 -8.37
N GLN A 140 1.66 3.39 -8.66
CA GLN A 140 2.01 3.86 -10.01
C GLN A 140 3.15 3.01 -10.59
N ARG A 141 3.27 3.02 -11.93
CA ARG A 141 4.28 2.24 -12.65
C ARG A 141 5.74 2.63 -12.33
N ASN A 142 5.98 3.87 -11.93
CA ASN A 142 7.30 4.43 -11.61
C ASN A 142 7.72 4.23 -10.14
N GLN A 143 7.20 3.20 -9.47
CA GLN A 143 7.44 2.96 -8.03
C GLN A 143 7.12 4.19 -7.16
N ARG A 144 6.08 4.93 -7.56
CA ARG A 144 5.48 6.01 -6.79
C ARG A 144 4.12 5.55 -6.29
N MET A 145 3.71 6.01 -5.11
CA MET A 145 2.33 5.84 -4.65
C MET A 145 1.76 7.21 -4.32
N ASN A 146 0.56 7.49 -4.83
CA ASN A 146 -0.13 8.75 -4.58
C ASN A 146 -1.52 8.45 -4.05
N GLY A 147 -2.02 9.30 -3.17
CA GLY A 147 -3.39 9.22 -2.71
C GLY A 147 -3.64 10.21 -1.59
N THR A 148 -4.50 9.83 -0.66
CA THR A 148 -4.92 10.69 0.44
C THR A 148 -4.47 10.14 1.77
N PHE A 149 -4.46 11.00 2.79
CA PHE A 149 -4.39 10.59 4.17
C PHE A 149 -5.51 11.23 4.99
N SER A 150 -5.87 10.56 6.07
CA SER A 150 -6.76 11.06 7.12
C SER A 150 -6.10 10.80 8.47
N ALA A 151 -6.06 11.79 9.34
CA ALA A 151 -5.40 11.72 10.64
C ALA A 151 -6.39 12.07 11.75
N MET A 152 -6.33 11.32 12.86
CA MET A 152 -7.12 11.64 14.05
C MET A 152 -6.61 12.91 14.75
N ALA A 153 -5.34 13.27 14.54
CA ALA A 153 -4.82 14.53 15.03
C ALA A 153 -5.49 15.68 14.29
N ALA A 154 -6.33 16.44 15.02
CA ALA A 154 -7.05 17.60 14.51
C ALA A 154 -7.95 17.31 13.28
N ASP A 155 -8.49 16.10 13.19
CA ASP A 155 -9.39 15.66 12.10
C ASP A 155 -8.83 16.07 10.72
N ALA A 156 -7.53 15.85 10.55
CA ALA A 156 -6.80 16.41 9.44
C ALA A 156 -6.84 15.48 8.22
N GLU A 157 -6.94 16.09 7.05
CA GLU A 157 -7.00 15.39 5.77
C GLU A 157 -6.13 16.08 4.73
N GLY A 158 -5.62 15.29 3.80
CA GLY A 158 -4.81 15.83 2.73
C GLY A 158 -4.31 14.80 1.74
N GLU A 159 -3.31 15.23 0.97
CA GLU A 159 -2.65 14.40 -0.02
C GLU A 159 -1.39 13.75 0.55
N ALA A 160 -1.12 12.52 0.13
CA ALA A 160 0.09 11.78 0.48
C ALA A 160 0.79 11.30 -0.80
N ILE A 161 2.07 11.60 -0.89
CA ILE A 161 2.96 11.18 -1.97
C ILE A 161 4.08 10.33 -1.38
N TRP A 162 4.27 9.15 -1.95
CA TRP A 162 5.34 8.22 -1.59
C TRP A 162 6.22 7.98 -2.81
N GLN A 163 7.52 8.20 -2.67
CA GLN A 163 8.51 7.99 -3.74
C GLN A 163 9.80 7.37 -3.20
N ARG A 164 10.59 6.77 -4.10
CA ARG A 164 11.86 6.12 -3.74
C ARG A 164 13.01 7.11 -3.52
N GLU A 165 12.91 8.27 -4.15
CA GLU A 165 13.89 9.35 -4.06
C GLU A 165 13.49 10.38 -3.00
N SER A 166 14.46 11.06 -2.40
CA SER A 166 14.19 12.18 -1.49
C SER A 166 13.48 13.33 -2.19
N PHE A 167 12.74 14.13 -1.42
CA PHE A 167 12.07 15.35 -1.87
C PHE A 167 12.95 16.59 -1.76
#